data_AF-A0A3G3GKD6-F1
#
_entry.id   AF-A0A3G3GKD6-F1
#
_cell.length_a   1.000
_cell.length_b   1.000
_cell.length_c   1.000
_cell.angle_alpha   90.00
_cell.angle_beta   90.00
_cell.angle_gamma   90.00
#
_symmetry.space_group_name_H-M   'P 1'
#
loop_
_entity.id
_entity.type
_entity.pdbx_description
1 polymer ?
#
loop_
_entity_poly.entity_id
_entity_poly.type
_entity_poly.pdbx_seq_one_letter_code
_entity_poly.pdbx_strand_id
1 'polypeptide(L)'
;MIDFVKIEVSLEKFTLSPLENPKLSFKMSVDADWVLIPGDNPKAKFKNLDLEIHVQEKAVIIEGSIHKFWNGNDSNSNDFPQWAVRQTIEEISEELYFSPKDARIVGLEYGVNIAPPVLTTEELISRMITYNWRTPFESLKSIVGRGHGKQAKSSNYKVKGYDKGLQERTSFQIFRLEIKTLRSKDLAPIEVKTLHDLCNSKTLERLGHMFQERISHIFFEEDLELPEGFDKEEKLYLKAINPLYWKKLKRWKRDDEKRKVHSLIEKYAKTTIANEVQTAARQKWESLRKCNVFTWFCEKVENETTASTEEKKCNVFTLLKEKNVTLNSLKTEHNKGRKRRKNKGLTYSEMVLKNDKKNAEVINLEKRLRKQKFRAASAMYSELHSSNGYLKNLDSEPMEKENVG
;
A
#
# COMPACT_ATOMS: atom_id res chain seq x y z
N MET A 1 1.00 -3.26 -0.37
CA MET A 1 2.44 -3.38 -0.05
C MET A 1 2.98 -2.08 0.53
N ILE A 2 2.98 -0.98 -0.22
CA ILE A 2 3.34 0.35 0.30
C ILE A 2 2.03 1.09 0.63
N ASP A 3 1.96 1.84 1.71
CA ASP A 3 0.78 2.63 2.04
C ASP A 3 1.13 4.11 2.07
N PHE A 4 1.99 4.50 3.01
CA PHE A 4 2.38 5.89 3.27
C PHE A 4 3.84 6.12 2.92
N VAL A 5 4.14 7.30 2.36
CA VAL A 5 5.51 7.79 2.16
C VAL A 5 5.65 9.16 2.81
N LYS A 6 6.83 9.44 3.34
CA LYS A 6 7.31 10.79 3.65
C LYS A 6 8.62 10.96 2.91
N ILE A 7 8.65 11.90 1.97
CA ILE A 7 9.82 12.19 1.15
C ILE A 7 10.26 13.64 1.33
N GLU A 8 11.53 13.89 1.05
CA GLU A 8 12.13 15.21 0.98
C GLU A 8 12.69 15.40 -0.43
N VAL A 9 12.36 16.53 -1.04
CA VAL A 9 12.86 16.93 -2.37
C VAL A 9 13.46 18.33 -2.23
N SER A 10 14.67 18.55 -2.73
CA SER A 10 15.23 19.91 -2.73
C SER A 10 14.48 20.80 -3.74
N LEU A 11 14.23 22.06 -3.39
CA LEU A 11 13.48 23.01 -4.22
C LEU A 11 14.06 23.17 -5.63
N GLU A 12 15.38 23.11 -5.77
CA GLU A 12 16.07 23.22 -7.07
C GLU A 12 15.82 22.02 -8.02
N LYS A 13 15.32 20.90 -7.49
CA LYS A 13 15.05 19.68 -8.26
C LYS A 13 13.66 19.67 -8.89
N PHE A 14 12.85 20.69 -8.60
CA PHE A 14 11.56 20.88 -9.23
C PHE A 14 11.72 21.63 -10.56
N THR A 15 11.12 21.11 -11.63
CA THR A 15 11.10 21.79 -12.93
C THR A 15 10.10 22.95 -12.98
N LEU A 16 9.12 22.94 -12.06
CA LEU A 16 8.20 24.05 -11.80
C LEU A 16 8.15 24.25 -10.29
N SER A 17 8.31 25.49 -9.83
CA SER A 17 8.24 25.79 -8.40
C SER A 17 6.93 25.25 -7.80
N PRO A 18 6.95 24.54 -6.66
CA PRO A 18 5.73 24.12 -6.00
C PRO A 18 4.79 25.28 -5.68
N LEU A 19 5.33 26.47 -5.36
CA LEU A 19 4.55 27.69 -5.12
C LEU A 19 3.78 28.18 -6.35
N GLU A 20 4.20 27.75 -7.55
CA GLU A 20 3.59 28.12 -8.84
C GLU A 20 2.75 26.98 -9.42
N ASN A 21 2.67 25.83 -8.75
CA ASN A 21 1.96 24.68 -9.28
C ASN A 21 0.43 24.88 -9.12
N PRO A 22 -0.34 25.02 -10.23
CA PRO A 22 -1.77 25.34 -10.17
C PRO A 22 -2.63 24.20 -9.62
N LYS A 23 -2.06 23.01 -9.41
CA LYS A 23 -2.75 21.84 -8.86
C LYS A 23 -2.67 21.77 -7.34
N LEU A 24 -1.86 22.62 -6.71
CA LEU A 24 -1.71 22.67 -5.27
C LEU A 24 -2.75 23.60 -4.67
N SER A 25 -3.40 23.13 -3.60
CA SER A 25 -4.30 23.95 -2.79
C SER A 25 -3.57 24.38 -1.52
N PHE A 26 -3.18 25.65 -1.45
CA PHE A 26 -2.47 26.20 -0.30
C PHE A 26 -3.41 26.42 0.88
N LYS A 27 -2.92 26.10 2.08
CA LYS A 27 -3.55 26.42 3.35
C LYS A 27 -2.79 27.55 4.01
N MET A 28 -3.54 28.47 4.59
CA MET A 28 -3.02 29.63 5.28
C MET A 28 -3.45 29.57 6.74
N SER A 29 -2.50 29.65 7.66
CA SER A 29 -2.78 29.77 9.09
C SER A 29 -3.12 31.24 9.39
N VAL A 30 -4.27 31.45 10.00
CA VAL A 30 -4.67 32.75 10.55
C VAL A 30 -4.88 32.60 12.05
N ASP A 31 -4.65 33.66 12.82
CA ASP A 31 -4.98 33.68 14.25
C ASP A 31 -6.49 33.84 14.48
N ALA A 32 -6.90 33.95 15.75
CA ALA A 32 -8.30 34.11 16.13
C ALA A 32 -8.94 35.41 15.58
N ASP A 33 -8.12 36.39 15.20
CA ASP A 33 -8.52 37.68 14.65
C ASP A 33 -8.40 37.71 13.12
N TRP A 34 -8.26 36.53 12.48
CA TRP A 34 -8.09 36.35 11.04
C TRP A 34 -6.83 37.01 10.46
N VAL A 35 -5.84 37.32 11.30
CA VAL A 35 -4.55 37.86 10.87
C VAL A 35 -3.65 36.71 10.46
N LEU A 36 -2.96 36.88 9.33
CA LEU A 36 -1.98 35.92 8.84
C LEU A 36 -0.89 35.69 9.88
N ILE A 37 -0.68 34.44 10.28
CA ILE A 37 0.41 34.10 11.20
C ILE A 37 1.73 34.13 10.41
N PRO A 38 2.65 35.08 10.66
CA PRO A 38 3.90 35.16 9.94
C PRO A 38 4.87 34.07 10.40
N GLY A 39 5.62 33.47 9.48
CA GLY A 39 6.72 32.54 9.79
C GLY A 39 6.41 31.05 9.65
N ASP A 40 5.18 30.67 9.31
CA ASP A 40 4.86 29.28 8.96
C ASP A 40 5.36 28.93 7.54
N ASN A 41 5.94 27.74 7.38
CA ASN A 41 6.23 27.18 6.07
C ASN A 41 4.93 27.03 5.27
N PRO A 42 4.87 27.44 3.98
CA PRO A 42 3.70 27.22 3.14
C PRO A 42 3.31 25.74 3.11
N LYS A 43 2.05 25.46 3.44
CA LYS A 43 1.47 24.11 3.40
C LYS A 43 0.48 24.01 2.26
N ALA A 44 0.55 22.93 1.50
CA ALA A 44 -0.37 22.68 0.41
C ALA A 44 -0.90 21.25 0.44
N LYS A 45 -2.10 21.06 -0.11
CA LYS A 45 -2.66 19.73 -0.37
C LYS A 45 -2.62 19.42 -1.85
N PHE A 46 -2.31 18.16 -2.15
CA PHE A 46 -2.44 17.57 -3.47
C PHE A 46 -3.08 16.17 -3.34
N LYS A 47 -4.40 16.10 -3.52
CA LYS A 47 -5.18 14.86 -3.28
C LYS A 47 -4.88 14.30 -1.87
N ASN A 48 -4.37 13.07 -1.80
CA ASN A 48 -4.01 12.33 -0.59
C ASN A 48 -2.58 12.63 -0.07
N LEU A 49 -1.95 13.69 -0.57
CA LEU A 49 -0.62 14.14 -0.16
C LEU A 49 -0.68 15.55 0.45
N ASP A 50 0.01 15.71 1.56
CA ASP A 50 0.32 16.99 2.19
C ASP A 50 1.75 17.40 1.82
N LEU A 51 1.94 18.69 1.52
CA LEU A 51 3.22 19.29 1.19
C LEU A 51 3.52 20.40 2.20
N GLU A 52 4.75 20.44 2.69
CA GLU A 52 5.31 21.52 3.50
C GLU A 52 6.57 22.07 2.80
N ILE A 53 6.55 23.35 2.45
CA ILE A 53 7.59 24.01 1.65
C ILE A 53 8.50 24.79 2.59
N HIS A 54 9.71 24.29 2.79
CA HIS A 54 10.76 24.89 3.61
C HIS A 54 11.63 25.81 2.75
N VAL A 55 11.20 27.06 2.60
CA VAL A 55 11.84 28.03 1.68
C VAL A 55 13.29 28.34 2.10
N GLN A 56 13.54 28.48 3.40
CA GLN A 56 14.88 28.81 3.92
C GLN A 56 15.84 27.63 3.74
N GLU A 57 15.40 26.42 4.04
CA GLU A 57 16.15 25.17 3.92
C GLU A 57 16.20 24.63 2.48
N LYS A 58 15.54 25.31 1.54
CA LYS A 58 15.44 24.92 0.12
C LYS A 58 14.97 23.48 -0.07
N ALA A 59 13.95 23.07 0.70
CA ALA A 59 13.43 21.72 0.70
C ALA A 59 11.89 21.69 0.71
N VAL A 60 11.33 20.57 0.26
CA VAL A 60 9.90 20.29 0.30
C VAL A 60 9.71 18.92 0.92
N ILE A 61 8.93 18.87 1.99
CA ILE A 61 8.47 17.61 2.57
C ILE A 61 7.13 17.28 1.93
N ILE A 62 7.04 16.09 1.34
CA ILE A 62 5.80 15.57 0.76
C ILE A 62 5.47 14.29 1.52
N GLU A 63 4.27 14.20 2.07
CA GLU A 63 3.84 13.01 2.79
C GLU A 63 2.37 12.66 2.59
N GLY A 64 2.05 11.37 2.67
CA GLY A 64 0.69 10.91 2.48
C GLY A 64 0.59 9.46 2.03
N SER A 65 -0.64 8.97 1.91
CA SER A 65 -0.90 7.61 1.41
C SER A 65 -0.90 7.60 -0.11
N ILE A 66 0.13 6.99 -0.69
CA ILE A 66 0.20 6.77 -2.14
C ILE A 66 -0.80 5.69 -2.59
N HIS A 67 -1.23 4.82 -1.68
CA HIS A 67 -2.27 3.85 -1.98
C HIS A 67 -3.63 4.54 -2.12
N LYS A 68 -4.02 5.40 -1.18
CA LYS A 68 -5.22 6.24 -1.32
C LYS A 68 -5.14 7.16 -2.54
N PHE A 69 -3.95 7.71 -2.82
CA PHE A 69 -3.73 8.48 -4.06
C PHE A 69 -4.09 7.68 -5.31
N TRP A 70 -3.66 6.41 -5.38
CA TRP A 70 -3.97 5.51 -6.50
C TRP A 70 -5.46 5.20 -6.62
N ASN A 71 -6.12 4.94 -5.49
CA ASN A 71 -7.55 4.66 -5.46
C ASN A 71 -8.42 5.86 -5.82
N GLY A 72 -7.89 7.08 -5.69
CA GLY A 72 -8.65 8.31 -5.91
C GLY A 72 -9.73 8.57 -4.86
N ASN A 73 -9.73 7.80 -3.76
CA ASN A 73 -10.64 7.91 -2.64
C ASN A 73 -9.89 7.70 -1.31
N ASP A 74 -10.60 7.75 -0.18
CA ASP A 74 -10.01 7.61 1.15
C ASP A 74 -9.78 6.16 1.60
N SER A 75 -10.08 5.17 0.76
CA SER A 75 -9.88 3.76 1.06
C SER A 75 -8.50 3.27 0.64
N ASN A 76 -7.98 2.30 1.38
CA ASN A 76 -6.76 1.56 1.05
C ASN A 76 -6.89 0.08 1.46
N SER A 77 -8.12 -0.45 1.47
CA SER A 77 -8.42 -1.85 1.81
C SER A 77 -8.10 -2.84 0.70
N ASN A 78 -8.10 -2.37 -0.56
CA ASN A 78 -7.80 -3.19 -1.73
C ASN A 78 -6.30 -3.47 -1.88
N ASP A 79 -5.95 -4.22 -2.92
CA ASP A 79 -4.58 -4.60 -3.21
C ASP A 79 -3.84 -3.49 -3.96
N PHE A 80 -2.66 -3.15 -3.45
CA PHE A 80 -1.73 -2.21 -4.10
C PHE A 80 -0.47 -2.94 -4.58
N PRO A 81 -0.52 -3.54 -5.78
CA PRO A 81 0.58 -4.32 -6.33
C PRO A 81 1.74 -3.45 -6.81
N GLN A 82 2.89 -4.07 -7.05
CA GLN A 82 4.12 -3.38 -7.46
C GLN A 82 3.92 -2.46 -8.68
N TRP A 83 3.18 -2.91 -9.70
CA TRP A 83 2.96 -2.10 -10.90
C TRP A 83 2.18 -0.82 -10.58
N ALA A 84 1.23 -0.88 -9.65
CA ALA A 84 0.43 0.26 -9.21
C ALA A 84 1.30 1.22 -8.37
N VAL A 85 2.16 0.70 -7.49
CA VAL A 85 3.17 1.50 -6.76
C VAL A 85 4.01 2.33 -7.74
N ARG A 86 4.58 1.66 -8.75
CA ARG A 86 5.41 2.33 -9.77
C ARG A 86 4.63 3.41 -10.52
N GLN A 87 3.44 3.08 -11.00
CA GLN A 87 2.60 4.03 -11.75
C GLN A 87 2.26 5.25 -10.91
N THR A 88 1.89 5.04 -9.64
CA THR A 88 1.55 6.14 -8.73
C THR A 88 2.74 7.05 -8.46
N ILE A 89 3.93 6.48 -8.26
CA ILE A 89 5.16 7.26 -8.10
C ILE A 89 5.44 8.10 -9.35
N GLU A 90 5.30 7.52 -10.55
CA GLU A 90 5.45 8.23 -11.82
C GLU A 90 4.43 9.37 -11.93
N GLU A 91 3.15 9.14 -11.60
CA GLU A 91 2.11 10.18 -11.65
C GLU A 91 2.35 11.30 -10.64
N ILE A 92 2.68 10.98 -9.37
CA ILE A 92 2.98 11.99 -8.35
C ILE A 92 4.14 12.88 -8.81
N SER A 93 5.22 12.27 -9.31
CA SER A 93 6.43 12.98 -9.72
C SER A 93 6.17 13.88 -10.94
N GLU A 94 5.37 13.42 -11.90
CA GLU A 94 4.97 14.23 -13.06
C GLU A 94 4.04 15.39 -12.70
N GLU A 95 3.07 15.17 -11.80
CA GLU A 95 2.09 16.18 -11.41
C GLU A 95 2.68 17.24 -10.46
N LEU A 96 3.69 16.86 -9.68
CA LEU A 96 4.42 17.74 -8.78
C LEU A 96 5.76 18.22 -9.36
N TYR A 97 6.09 17.88 -10.61
CA TYR A 97 7.23 18.41 -11.35
C TYR A 97 8.62 18.12 -10.73
N PHE A 98 8.83 16.91 -10.19
CA PHE A 98 10.15 16.45 -9.73
C PHE A 98 10.50 15.07 -10.31
N SER A 99 11.76 14.65 -10.18
CA SER A 99 12.19 13.29 -10.54
C SER A 99 12.16 12.37 -9.32
N PRO A 100 11.61 11.15 -9.39
CA PRO A 100 11.58 10.23 -8.25
C PRO A 100 12.97 9.90 -7.67
N LYS A 101 14.04 10.12 -8.44
CA LYS A 101 15.43 9.92 -8.01
C LYS A 101 15.92 11.02 -7.05
N ASP A 102 15.32 12.20 -7.13
CA ASP A 102 15.66 13.35 -6.29
C ASP A 102 14.80 13.40 -5.01
N ALA A 103 13.82 12.51 -4.89
CA ALA A 103 12.94 12.39 -3.75
C ALA A 103 13.49 11.41 -2.71
N ARG A 104 14.18 11.93 -1.70
CA ARG A 104 14.76 11.15 -0.61
C ARG A 104 13.66 10.62 0.32
N ILE A 105 13.65 9.33 0.62
CA ILE A 105 12.73 8.74 1.59
C ILE A 105 13.16 9.12 3.01
N VAL A 106 12.25 9.76 3.74
CA VAL A 106 12.36 10.10 5.16
C VAL A 106 11.63 9.05 6.01
N GLY A 107 10.47 8.60 5.53
CA GLY A 107 9.66 7.60 6.20
C GLY A 107 8.80 6.79 5.21
N LEU A 108 8.48 5.57 5.62
CA LEU A 108 7.73 4.60 4.85
C LEU A 108 6.77 3.83 5.78
N GLU A 109 5.53 3.64 5.35
CA GLU A 109 4.64 2.61 5.88
C GLU A 109 4.42 1.54 4.82
N TYR A 110 4.62 0.29 5.21
CA TYR A 110 4.47 -0.85 4.33
C TYR A 110 3.89 -2.04 5.09
N GLY A 111 3.10 -2.84 4.39
CA GLY A 111 2.31 -3.91 4.98
C GLY A 111 1.39 -4.60 3.99
N VAL A 112 0.67 -5.58 4.50
CA VAL A 112 -0.27 -6.42 3.72
C VAL A 112 -1.61 -6.53 4.43
N ASN A 113 -2.65 -6.68 3.62
CA ASN A 113 -3.99 -7.08 4.03
C ASN A 113 -4.11 -8.58 3.79
N ILE A 114 -4.32 -9.36 4.84
CA ILE A 114 -4.57 -10.79 4.72
C ILE A 114 -5.98 -11.12 5.19
N ALA A 115 -6.60 -12.09 4.53
CA ALA A 115 -7.70 -12.80 5.15
C ALA A 115 -7.14 -13.53 6.39
N PRO A 116 -7.80 -13.44 7.56
CA PRO A 116 -7.37 -14.19 8.74
C PRO A 116 -7.27 -15.69 8.42
N PRO A 117 -6.10 -16.34 8.60
CA PRO A 117 -5.91 -17.72 8.14
C PRO A 117 -6.55 -18.77 9.05
N VAL A 118 -6.58 -18.55 10.36
CA VAL A 118 -7.02 -19.55 11.37
C VAL A 118 -8.10 -19.07 12.31
N LEU A 119 -8.01 -17.81 12.73
CA LEU A 119 -8.82 -17.22 13.77
C LEU A 119 -9.38 -15.92 13.26
N THR A 120 -10.48 -15.45 13.84
CA THR A 120 -10.99 -14.12 13.53
C THR A 120 -9.94 -13.04 13.77
N THR A 121 -10.10 -11.91 13.11
CA THR A 121 -9.16 -10.79 13.22
C THR A 121 -9.07 -10.28 14.65
N GLU A 122 -10.20 -10.27 15.38
CA GLU A 122 -10.25 -9.92 16.80
C GLU A 122 -9.42 -10.89 17.66
N GLU A 123 -9.56 -12.20 17.45
CA GLU A 123 -8.79 -13.22 18.17
C GLU A 123 -7.30 -13.14 17.85
N LEU A 124 -6.92 -12.91 16.59
CA LEU A 124 -5.51 -12.71 16.23
C LEU A 124 -4.92 -11.50 16.98
N ILE A 125 -5.66 -10.39 17.03
CA ILE A 125 -5.23 -9.18 17.74
C ILE A 125 -5.14 -9.45 19.26
N SER A 126 -6.12 -10.12 19.85
CA SER A 126 -6.13 -10.40 21.29
C SER A 126 -4.92 -11.26 21.70
N ARG A 127 -4.53 -12.21 20.85
CA ARG A 127 -3.38 -13.11 21.05
C ARG A 127 -2.01 -12.49 20.78
N MET A 128 -1.90 -11.28 20.21
CA MET A 128 -0.61 -10.58 20.09
C MET A 128 -0.13 -10.12 21.48
N ILE A 129 0.89 -10.80 22.04
CA ILE A 129 1.36 -10.60 23.42
C ILE A 129 2.53 -9.60 23.48
N THR A 130 3.66 -9.94 22.85
CA THR A 130 4.85 -9.08 22.82
C THR A 130 5.51 -9.05 21.45
N TYR A 131 6.22 -7.97 21.20
CA TYR A 131 7.18 -7.85 20.11
C TYR A 131 8.59 -8.18 20.62
N ASN A 132 9.24 -9.12 19.93
CA ASN A 132 10.58 -9.62 20.22
C ASN A 132 10.76 -9.99 21.71
N TRP A 133 9.76 -10.65 22.29
CA TRP A 133 9.76 -11.13 23.68
C TRP A 133 10.09 -10.04 24.71
N ARG A 134 9.88 -8.77 24.38
CA ARG A 134 10.34 -7.63 25.20
C ARG A 134 9.30 -6.54 25.33
N THR A 135 8.77 -6.09 24.20
CA THR A 135 7.90 -4.92 24.15
C THR A 135 6.46 -5.39 24.12
N PRO A 136 5.64 -5.13 25.15
CA PRO A 136 4.22 -5.44 25.11
C PRO A 136 3.55 -4.76 23.92
N PHE A 137 2.60 -5.45 23.30
CA PHE A 137 1.70 -4.81 22.37
C PHE A 137 0.69 -3.95 23.14
N GLU A 138 0.51 -2.71 22.71
CA GLU A 138 -0.43 -1.75 23.28
C GLU A 138 -1.59 -1.52 22.33
N SER A 139 -2.79 -1.28 22.84
CA SER A 139 -3.97 -1.00 22.01
C SER A 139 -3.76 0.24 21.14
N LEU A 140 -4.14 0.15 19.87
CA LEU A 140 -4.15 1.27 18.95
C LEU A 140 -5.26 2.25 19.34
N LYS A 141 -4.87 3.48 19.70
CA LYS A 141 -5.80 4.56 20.07
C LYS A 141 -6.41 5.30 18.86
N SER A 142 -5.82 5.12 17.68
CA SER A 142 -6.09 5.94 16.49
C SER A 142 -7.08 5.32 15.49
N ILE A 143 -7.57 4.11 15.74
CA ILE A 143 -8.59 3.46 14.92
C ILE A 143 -9.92 3.68 15.63
N VAL A 144 -10.96 4.07 14.88
CA VAL A 144 -12.31 4.25 15.42
C VAL A 144 -12.75 2.93 16.04
N GLY A 145 -13.03 2.95 17.35
CA GLY A 145 -13.26 1.76 18.17
C GLY A 145 -12.01 1.37 18.98
N ARG A 146 -12.02 1.66 20.29
CA ARG A 146 -10.96 1.21 21.21
C ARG A 146 -10.97 -0.33 21.21
N GLY A 147 -9.86 -0.96 20.81
CA GLY A 147 -9.67 -2.41 20.97
C GLY A 147 -9.41 -3.20 19.68
N HIS A 148 -9.69 -2.64 18.50
CA HIS A 148 -9.61 -3.40 17.23
C HIS A 148 -8.23 -3.36 16.56
N GLY A 149 -7.18 -3.24 17.38
CA GLY A 149 -5.81 -3.26 16.90
C GLY A 149 -4.80 -3.05 18.01
N LYS A 150 -3.59 -3.54 17.78
CA LYS A 150 -2.44 -3.42 18.66
C LYS A 150 -1.22 -2.92 17.91
N GLN A 151 -0.32 -2.25 18.63
CA GLN A 151 0.96 -1.82 18.12
C GLN A 151 2.09 -2.04 19.13
N ALA A 152 3.30 -2.26 18.63
CA ALA A 152 4.52 -2.27 19.42
C ALA A 152 5.53 -1.31 18.79
N LYS A 153 6.20 -0.51 19.63
CA LYS A 153 7.21 0.45 19.20
C LYS A 153 8.62 -0.10 19.41
N SER A 154 9.38 -0.16 18.34
CA SER A 154 10.84 -0.34 18.37
C SER A 154 11.54 1.03 18.31
N SER A 155 12.87 1.04 18.37
CA SER A 155 13.67 2.27 18.30
C SER A 155 13.58 2.98 16.95
N ASN A 156 13.39 2.21 15.87
CA ASN A 156 13.45 2.71 14.49
C ASN A 156 12.16 2.49 13.70
N TYR A 157 11.20 1.71 14.20
CA TYR A 157 9.92 1.45 13.54
C TYR A 157 8.82 1.10 14.56
N LYS A 158 7.57 1.08 14.10
CA LYS A 158 6.41 0.52 14.80
C LYS A 158 5.87 -0.66 14.01
N VAL A 159 5.44 -1.70 14.71
CA VAL A 159 4.68 -2.82 14.15
C VAL A 159 3.23 -2.65 14.59
N LYS A 160 2.29 -2.79 13.66
CA LYS A 160 0.85 -2.69 13.91
C LYS A 160 0.15 -3.92 13.36
N GLY A 161 -0.81 -4.44 14.12
CA GLY A 161 -1.77 -5.47 13.70
C GLY A 161 -3.17 -4.99 14.04
N TYR A 162 -4.09 -4.92 13.09
CA TYR A 162 -5.43 -4.40 13.34
C TYR A 162 -6.49 -4.89 12.36
N ASP A 163 -7.75 -4.71 12.76
CA ASP A 163 -8.92 -5.03 11.95
C ASP A 163 -9.17 -3.93 10.94
N LYS A 164 -8.64 -4.16 9.73
CA LYS A 164 -8.78 -3.25 8.61
C LYS A 164 -10.18 -3.34 8.01
N GLY A 165 -10.85 -4.48 8.13
CA GLY A 165 -12.20 -4.67 7.62
C GLY A 165 -13.19 -3.82 8.40
N LEU A 166 -13.09 -3.83 9.72
CA LEU A 166 -13.87 -2.94 10.58
C LEU A 166 -13.57 -1.46 10.34
N GLN A 167 -12.28 -1.09 10.19
CA GLN A 167 -11.90 0.30 9.90
C GLN A 167 -12.57 0.84 8.62
N GLU A 168 -12.71 0.00 7.60
CA GLU A 168 -13.27 0.36 6.29
C GLU A 168 -14.73 -0.07 6.13
N ARG A 169 -15.35 -0.61 7.20
CA ARG A 169 -16.73 -1.12 7.23
C ARG A 169 -17.02 -2.15 6.13
N THR A 170 -16.10 -3.08 5.90
CA THR A 170 -16.28 -4.16 4.92
C THR A 170 -17.14 -5.30 5.50
N SER A 171 -17.81 -6.05 4.64
CA SER A 171 -18.62 -7.22 5.03
C SER A 171 -17.79 -8.48 5.34
N PHE A 172 -16.50 -8.45 5.05
CA PHE A 172 -15.55 -9.54 5.28
C PHE A 172 -14.38 -9.08 6.14
N GLN A 173 -13.72 -10.02 6.81
CA GLN A 173 -12.62 -9.75 7.72
C GLN A 173 -11.31 -9.48 6.97
N ILE A 174 -10.58 -8.45 7.41
CA ILE A 174 -9.25 -8.12 6.87
C ILE A 174 -8.32 -7.83 8.03
N PHE A 175 -7.34 -8.71 8.26
CA PHE A 175 -6.27 -8.46 9.20
C PHE A 175 -5.12 -7.75 8.49
N ARG A 176 -4.76 -6.55 8.95
CA ARG A 176 -3.63 -5.80 8.41
C ARG A 176 -2.43 -5.88 9.34
N LEU A 177 -1.30 -6.28 8.78
CA LEU A 177 0.02 -6.18 9.38
C LEU A 177 0.82 -5.08 8.70
N GLU A 178 1.31 -4.11 9.47
CA GLU A 178 1.96 -2.92 8.96
C GLU A 178 3.21 -2.56 9.77
N ILE A 179 4.24 -2.10 9.06
CA ILE A 179 5.45 -1.53 9.61
C ILE A 179 5.52 -0.06 9.24
N LYS A 180 5.58 0.82 10.25
CA LYS A 180 5.84 2.26 10.08
C LYS A 180 7.27 2.56 10.49
N THR A 181 8.11 2.99 9.56
CA THR A 181 9.46 3.46 9.92
C THR A 181 9.36 4.78 10.69
N LEU A 182 10.18 4.94 11.73
CA LEU A 182 10.31 6.17 12.50
C LEU A 182 11.56 6.98 12.10
N ARG A 183 12.55 6.33 11.48
CA ARG A 183 13.82 6.93 11.08
C ARG A 183 14.27 6.35 9.76
N SER A 184 14.77 7.19 8.85
CA SER A 184 15.28 6.76 7.54
C SER A 184 16.39 5.71 7.63
N LYS A 185 17.23 5.75 8.68
CA LYS A 185 18.29 4.75 8.91
C LYS A 185 17.78 3.31 9.01
N ASP A 186 16.50 3.13 9.31
CA ASP A 186 15.84 1.83 9.34
C ASP A 186 15.84 1.13 7.98
N LEU A 187 15.83 1.92 6.91
CA LEU A 187 15.80 1.46 5.52
C LEU A 187 17.21 1.32 4.90
N ALA A 188 18.24 1.81 5.58
CA ALA A 188 19.61 1.78 5.08
C ALA A 188 20.13 0.36 4.76
N PRO A 189 19.87 -0.69 5.58
CA PRO A 189 20.34 -2.05 5.29
C PRO A 189 19.80 -2.66 3.99
N ILE A 190 18.67 -2.17 3.50
CA ILE A 190 18.04 -2.63 2.25
C ILE A 190 18.21 -1.63 1.09
N GLU A 191 19.04 -0.59 1.30
CA GLU A 191 19.41 0.42 0.30
C GLU A 191 18.22 1.19 -0.31
N VAL A 192 17.13 1.34 0.44
CA VAL A 192 16.01 2.20 0.04
C VAL A 192 16.33 3.64 0.45
N LYS A 193 16.66 4.49 -0.52
CA LYS A 193 17.07 5.89 -0.27
C LYS A 193 16.14 6.89 -0.91
N THR A 194 15.60 6.57 -2.08
CA THR A 194 14.81 7.47 -2.94
C THR A 194 13.50 6.84 -3.33
N LEU A 195 12.52 7.66 -3.73
CA LEU A 195 11.22 7.18 -4.19
C LEU A 195 11.37 6.28 -5.43
N HIS A 196 12.34 6.55 -6.29
CA HIS A 196 12.68 5.71 -7.44
C HIS A 196 13.04 4.26 -7.04
N ASP A 197 13.65 4.05 -5.87
CA ASP A 197 14.05 2.71 -5.43
C ASP A 197 12.83 1.80 -5.21
N LEU A 198 11.69 2.37 -4.81
CA LEU A 198 10.44 1.62 -4.63
C LEU A 198 9.82 1.15 -5.97
N CYS A 199 10.28 1.67 -7.11
CA CYS A 199 9.86 1.18 -8.42
C CYS A 199 10.57 -0.13 -8.83
N ASN A 200 11.64 -0.53 -8.13
CA ASN A 200 12.45 -1.70 -8.46
C ASN A 200 11.96 -2.97 -7.74
N SER A 201 11.73 -4.05 -8.50
CA SER A 201 11.24 -5.32 -7.94
C SER A 201 12.21 -5.95 -6.92
N LYS A 202 13.53 -5.86 -7.15
CA LYS A 202 14.54 -6.38 -6.22
C LYS A 202 14.53 -5.60 -4.90
N THR A 203 14.24 -4.30 -4.96
CA THR A 203 14.10 -3.50 -3.75
C THR A 203 12.86 -3.90 -2.96
N LEU A 204 11.74 -4.14 -3.63
CA LEU A 204 10.51 -4.62 -2.98
C LEU A 204 10.61 -6.05 -2.44
N GLU A 205 11.43 -6.89 -3.06
CA GLU A 205 11.80 -8.21 -2.53
C GLU A 205 12.59 -8.09 -1.22
N ARG A 206 13.65 -7.25 -1.20
CA ARG A 206 14.40 -6.97 0.04
C ARG A 206 13.54 -6.36 1.13
N LEU A 207 12.65 -5.43 0.77
CA LEU A 207 11.67 -4.85 1.69
C LEU A 207 10.71 -5.93 2.23
N GLY A 208 10.31 -6.89 1.39
CA GLY A 208 9.52 -8.05 1.77
C GLY A 208 10.24 -8.95 2.77
N HIS A 209 11.52 -9.27 2.54
CA HIS A 209 12.31 -10.03 3.51
C HIS A 209 12.40 -9.32 4.87
N MET A 210 12.63 -7.99 4.84
CA MET A 210 12.64 -7.18 6.06
C MET A 210 11.26 -7.13 6.74
N PHE A 211 10.17 -7.09 5.97
CA PHE A 211 8.81 -7.20 6.49
C PHE A 211 8.59 -8.54 7.20
N GLN A 212 8.97 -9.66 6.55
CA GLN A 212 8.83 -11.02 7.07
C GLN A 212 9.63 -11.24 8.36
N GLU A 213 10.90 -10.81 8.38
CA GLU A 213 11.73 -10.87 9.58
C GLU A 213 11.08 -10.12 10.74
N ARG A 214 10.53 -8.92 10.48
CA ARG A 214 9.89 -8.12 11.54
C ARG A 214 8.64 -8.78 12.09
N ILE A 215 7.77 -9.33 11.25
CA ILE A 215 6.55 -9.99 11.73
C ILE A 215 6.85 -11.32 12.44
N SER A 216 7.96 -12.00 12.14
CA SER A 216 8.36 -13.22 12.86
C SER A 216 8.71 -12.98 14.33
N HIS A 217 8.95 -11.73 14.73
CA HIS A 217 9.18 -11.36 16.13
C HIS A 217 7.90 -11.15 16.94
N ILE A 218 6.73 -11.26 16.33
CA ILE A 218 5.45 -11.16 17.04
C ILE A 218 5.22 -12.48 17.78
N PHE A 219 5.17 -12.42 19.10
CA PHE A 219 4.74 -13.57 19.91
C PHE A 219 3.21 -13.58 20.01
N PHE A 220 2.61 -14.62 19.45
CA PHE A 220 1.20 -14.94 19.58
C PHE A 220 1.00 -15.97 20.70
N GLU A 221 -0.07 -15.80 21.47
CA GLU A 221 -0.59 -16.85 22.35
C GLU A 221 -1.18 -18.00 21.50
N GLU A 222 -0.58 -19.18 21.61
CA GLU A 222 -0.97 -20.43 21.00
C GLU A 222 -1.84 -21.27 21.96
N ASP A 223 -2.66 -22.18 21.42
CA ASP A 223 -3.41 -23.14 22.25
C ASP A 223 -2.54 -24.38 22.48
N LEU A 224 -2.30 -24.75 23.75
CA LEU A 224 -1.47 -25.91 24.10
C LEU A 224 -2.31 -27.11 24.59
N GLU A 225 -1.95 -28.32 24.15
CA GLU A 225 -2.36 -29.60 24.76
C GLU A 225 -1.27 -30.10 25.70
N LEU A 226 -1.33 -29.65 26.94
CA LEU A 226 -0.44 -30.17 27.97
C LEU A 226 -1.02 -31.49 28.53
N PRO A 227 -0.21 -32.56 28.65
CA PRO A 227 -0.64 -33.78 29.34
C PRO A 227 -0.97 -33.49 30.81
N GLU A 228 -1.85 -34.30 31.41
CA GLU A 228 -2.15 -34.20 32.83
C GLU A 228 -0.87 -34.32 33.69
N GLY A 229 -0.74 -33.46 34.71
CA GLY A 229 0.41 -33.44 35.64
C GLY A 229 1.59 -32.55 35.21
N PHE A 230 1.48 -31.79 34.11
CA PHE A 230 2.52 -30.87 33.61
C PHE A 230 2.43 -29.45 34.21
N ASP A 231 2.32 -29.36 35.53
CA ASP A 231 2.20 -28.09 36.29
C ASP A 231 3.31 -27.08 35.99
N LYS A 232 4.53 -27.55 35.73
CA LYS A 232 5.69 -26.66 35.55
C LYS A 232 5.65 -25.96 34.19
N GLU A 233 5.33 -26.72 33.14
CA GLU A 233 5.18 -26.27 31.78
C GLU A 233 3.98 -25.33 31.65
N GLU A 234 2.86 -25.67 32.28
CA GLU A 234 1.69 -24.81 32.35
C GLU A 234 2.02 -23.48 33.04
N LYS A 235 2.64 -23.52 34.22
CA LYS A 235 3.08 -22.31 34.95
C LYS A 235 4.08 -21.48 34.15
N LEU A 236 4.93 -22.11 33.35
CA LEU A 236 5.85 -21.40 32.47
C LEU A 236 5.10 -20.71 31.33
N TYR A 237 4.14 -21.39 30.71
CA TYR A 237 3.37 -20.82 29.61
C TYR A 237 2.45 -19.68 30.06
N LEU A 238 1.77 -19.82 31.21
CA LEU A 238 0.97 -18.75 31.81
C LEU A 238 1.81 -17.50 32.14
N LYS A 239 3.09 -17.67 32.52
CA LYS A 239 4.02 -16.54 32.64
C LYS A 239 4.35 -15.94 31.28
N ALA A 240 4.52 -16.76 30.25
CA ALA A 240 4.87 -16.32 28.91
C ALA A 240 3.78 -15.43 28.27
N ILE A 241 2.51 -15.80 28.40
CA ILE A 241 1.39 -15.00 27.85
C ILE A 241 1.16 -13.69 28.62
N ASN A 242 1.77 -13.53 29.80
CA ASN A 242 1.78 -12.27 30.52
C ASN A 242 2.90 -11.35 30.01
N PRO A 243 2.60 -10.25 29.29
CA PRO A 243 3.64 -9.37 28.74
C PRO A 243 4.51 -8.69 29.81
N LEU A 244 4.02 -8.54 31.05
CA LEU A 244 4.78 -7.96 32.16
C LEU A 244 5.87 -8.89 32.68
N TYR A 245 5.75 -10.20 32.47
CA TYR A 245 6.79 -11.18 32.81
C TYR A 245 8.10 -10.85 32.10
N TRP A 246 8.03 -10.71 30.77
CA TRP A 246 9.17 -10.45 29.91
C TRP A 246 9.90 -9.14 30.20
N LYS A 247 9.14 -8.11 30.59
CA LYS A 247 9.66 -6.78 30.95
C LYS A 247 10.54 -6.82 32.21
N LYS A 248 10.24 -7.72 33.15
CA LYS A 248 10.99 -7.87 34.41
C LYS A 248 12.28 -8.69 34.25
N LEU A 249 12.40 -9.49 33.20
CA LEU A 249 13.56 -10.34 33.00
C LEU A 249 14.78 -9.56 32.49
N LYS A 250 15.96 -9.91 33.03
CA LYS A 250 17.26 -9.57 32.43
C LYS A 250 17.42 -10.25 31.08
N ARG A 251 18.23 -9.68 30.18
CA ARG A 251 18.41 -10.17 28.80
C ARG A 251 18.76 -11.67 28.72
N TRP A 252 19.81 -12.12 29.40
CA TRP A 252 20.24 -13.53 29.35
C TRP A 252 19.15 -14.50 29.84
N LYS A 253 18.41 -14.12 30.90
CA LYS A 253 17.32 -14.92 31.45
C LYS A 253 16.14 -14.96 30.49
N ARG A 254 15.86 -13.83 29.83
CA ARG A 254 14.85 -13.75 28.77
C ARG A 254 15.13 -14.72 27.63
N ASP A 255 16.38 -14.77 27.17
CA ASP A 255 16.78 -15.66 26.08
C ASP A 255 16.66 -17.14 26.48
N ASP A 256 16.93 -17.46 27.75
CA ASP A 256 16.72 -18.80 28.32
C ASP A 256 15.23 -19.18 28.41
N GLU A 257 14.40 -18.30 28.97
CA GLU A 257 12.95 -18.52 29.10
C GLU A 257 12.27 -18.59 27.72
N LYS A 258 12.68 -17.73 26.77
CA LYS A 258 12.23 -17.77 25.37
C LYS A 258 12.45 -19.15 24.76
N ARG A 259 13.66 -19.74 24.93
CA ARG A 259 13.97 -21.07 24.37
C ARG A 259 13.06 -22.15 24.95
N LYS A 260 12.78 -22.11 26.25
CA LYS A 260 11.88 -23.08 26.89
C LYS A 260 10.46 -22.94 26.39
N VAL A 261 9.94 -21.71 26.30
CA VAL A 261 8.58 -21.46 25.79
C VAL A 261 8.45 -21.90 24.33
N HIS A 262 9.43 -21.62 23.48
CA HIS A 262 9.44 -22.14 22.10
C HIS A 262 9.39 -23.66 22.06
N SER A 263 10.21 -24.35 22.86
CA SER A 263 10.19 -25.81 22.92
C SER A 263 8.84 -26.38 23.41
N LEU A 264 8.14 -25.67 24.31
CA LEU A 264 6.79 -26.05 24.72
C LEU A 264 5.79 -25.91 23.58
N ILE A 265 5.82 -24.78 22.88
CA ILE A 265 4.93 -24.52 21.74
C ILE A 265 5.18 -25.57 20.64
N GLU A 266 6.44 -25.84 20.28
CA GLU A 266 6.78 -26.84 19.26
C GLU A 266 6.29 -28.25 19.60
N LYS A 267 6.23 -28.60 20.89
CA LYS A 267 5.85 -29.93 21.35
C LYS A 267 4.35 -30.10 21.55
N TYR A 268 3.66 -29.04 21.98
CA TYR A 268 2.31 -29.15 22.53
C TYR A 268 1.28 -28.21 21.87
N ALA A 269 1.67 -27.33 20.95
CA ALA A 269 0.69 -26.44 20.34
C ALA A 269 -0.25 -27.19 19.38
N LYS A 270 -1.57 -27.02 19.56
CA LYS A 270 -2.59 -27.48 18.60
C LYS A 270 -2.62 -26.62 17.35
N THR A 271 -2.33 -25.35 17.54
CA THR A 271 -2.41 -24.30 16.53
C THR A 271 -1.02 -23.79 16.20
N THR A 272 -0.87 -23.23 15.01
CA THR A 272 0.40 -22.66 14.56
C THR A 272 0.23 -21.20 14.16
N ILE A 273 -0.51 -20.43 14.96
CA ILE A 273 -1.00 -19.09 14.62
C ILE A 273 0.12 -18.20 14.08
N ALA A 274 1.26 -18.17 14.77
CA ALA A 274 2.41 -17.40 14.33
C ALA A 274 2.90 -17.80 12.93
N ASN A 275 2.95 -19.09 12.62
CA ASN A 275 3.40 -19.62 11.32
C ASN A 275 2.36 -19.37 10.22
N GLU A 276 1.08 -19.51 10.53
CA GLU A 276 -0.03 -19.31 9.61
C GLU A 276 -0.10 -17.84 9.16
N VAL A 277 -0.03 -16.92 10.13
CA VAL A 277 -0.02 -15.48 9.88
C VAL A 277 1.21 -15.08 9.06
N GLN A 278 2.40 -15.60 9.40
CA GLN A 278 3.63 -15.34 8.63
C GLN A 278 3.52 -15.88 7.20
N THR A 279 2.99 -17.09 7.02
CA THR A 279 2.83 -17.72 5.72
C THR A 279 1.85 -16.94 4.84
N ALA A 280 0.67 -16.59 5.38
CA ALA A 280 -0.32 -15.78 4.67
C ALA A 280 0.24 -14.41 4.29
N ALA A 281 0.96 -13.76 5.21
CA ALA A 281 1.58 -12.45 4.96
C ALA A 281 2.68 -12.54 3.88
N ARG A 282 3.48 -13.61 3.88
CA ARG A 282 4.52 -13.86 2.87
C ARG A 282 3.91 -14.10 1.49
N GLN A 283 2.92 -14.99 1.41
CA GLN A 283 2.22 -15.29 0.16
C GLN A 283 1.57 -14.04 -0.41
N LYS A 284 0.92 -13.23 0.45
CA LYS A 284 0.31 -11.97 0.03
C LYS A 284 1.33 -10.95 -0.46
N TRP A 285 2.49 -10.82 0.19
CA TRP A 285 3.54 -9.92 -0.28
C TRP A 285 4.06 -10.36 -1.66
N GLU A 286 4.34 -11.65 -1.82
CA GLU A 286 4.83 -12.20 -3.08
C GLU A 286 3.81 -12.08 -4.22
N SER A 287 2.52 -12.28 -3.95
CA SER A 287 1.48 -12.10 -4.95
C SER A 287 1.43 -10.65 -5.42
N LEU A 288 1.45 -9.67 -4.49
CA LEU A 288 1.45 -8.24 -4.83
C LEU A 288 2.71 -7.80 -5.61
N ARG A 289 3.86 -8.43 -5.34
CA ARG A 289 5.12 -8.16 -6.05
C ARG A 289 5.13 -8.74 -7.46
N LYS A 290 4.65 -9.97 -7.63
CA LYS A 290 4.63 -10.69 -8.92
C LYS A 290 3.43 -10.34 -9.79
N CYS A 291 2.38 -9.80 -9.18
CA CYS A 291 1.18 -9.35 -9.87
C CYS A 291 1.58 -8.41 -11.00
N ASN A 292 1.14 -8.73 -12.21
CA ASN A 292 1.27 -7.84 -13.37
C ASN A 292 -0.11 -7.32 -13.74
N VAL A 293 -0.14 -6.27 -14.57
CA VAL A 293 -1.40 -5.60 -14.97
C VAL A 293 -2.37 -6.58 -15.63
N PHE A 294 -1.87 -7.56 -16.38
CA PHE A 294 -2.69 -8.54 -17.09
C PHE A 294 -3.31 -9.57 -16.13
N THR A 295 -2.51 -10.17 -15.24
CA THR A 295 -3.02 -11.11 -14.23
C THR A 295 -4.03 -10.43 -13.31
N TRP A 296 -3.77 -9.19 -12.90
CA TRP A 296 -4.70 -8.41 -12.09
C TRP A 296 -6.05 -8.21 -12.79
N PHE A 297 -6.03 -7.89 -14.08
CA PHE A 297 -7.26 -7.68 -14.86
C PHE A 297 -8.03 -9.00 -15.03
N CYS A 298 -7.34 -10.10 -15.32
CA CYS A 298 -7.97 -11.42 -15.46
C CYS A 298 -8.61 -11.91 -14.15
N GLU A 299 -7.91 -11.80 -13.01
CA GLU A 299 -8.42 -12.20 -11.69
C GLU A 299 -9.69 -11.41 -11.31
N LYS A 300 -9.80 -10.14 -11.72
CA LYS A 300 -10.99 -9.32 -11.46
C LYS A 300 -12.17 -9.67 -12.35
N VAL A 301 -11.94 -9.92 -13.64
CA VAL A 301 -12.98 -10.39 -14.55
C VAL A 301 -13.53 -11.77 -14.11
N GLU A 302 -12.67 -12.66 -13.60
CA GLU A 302 -13.07 -13.99 -13.12
C GLU A 302 -13.98 -13.94 -11.89
N ASN A 303 -13.77 -12.98 -10.97
CA ASN A 303 -14.59 -12.83 -9.76
C ASN A 303 -15.94 -12.13 -10.01
N GLU A 304 -16.12 -11.50 -11.18
CA GLU A 304 -17.32 -10.70 -11.50
C GLU A 304 -18.20 -11.34 -12.59
N THR A 305 -17.80 -12.46 -13.21
CA THR A 305 -18.59 -13.13 -14.27
C THR A 305 -18.57 -14.67 -14.24
N THR A 306 -19.74 -15.29 -14.46
CA THR A 306 -19.96 -16.76 -14.45
C THR A 306 -19.54 -17.52 -15.73
N ALA A 307 -18.92 -16.87 -16.72
CA ALA A 307 -18.61 -17.51 -18.02
C ALA A 307 -17.36 -18.43 -18.02
N SER A 308 -17.23 -19.29 -19.03
CA SER A 308 -16.16 -20.30 -19.14
C SER A 308 -14.76 -19.69 -19.44
N THR A 309 -13.70 -20.34 -18.97
CA THR A 309 -12.30 -19.83 -18.98
C THR A 309 -11.71 -19.65 -20.38
N GLU A 310 -12.18 -20.40 -21.39
CA GLU A 310 -11.67 -20.34 -22.77
C GLU A 310 -12.33 -19.24 -23.60
N GLU A 311 -13.65 -19.03 -23.45
CA GLU A 311 -14.36 -17.91 -24.08
C GLU A 311 -13.88 -16.55 -23.52
N LYS A 312 -13.56 -16.50 -22.22
CA LYS A 312 -12.99 -15.34 -21.53
C LYS A 312 -11.62 -14.93 -22.09
N LYS A 313 -10.71 -15.89 -22.29
CA LYS A 313 -9.39 -15.63 -22.90
C LYS A 313 -9.53 -15.13 -24.33
N CYS A 314 -10.46 -15.71 -25.09
CA CYS A 314 -10.70 -15.33 -26.48
C CYS A 314 -11.19 -13.89 -26.61
N ASN A 315 -12.21 -13.48 -25.83
CA ASN A 315 -12.75 -12.12 -25.88
C ASN A 315 -11.75 -11.03 -25.47
N VAL A 316 -10.92 -11.28 -24.46
CA VAL A 316 -9.86 -10.34 -24.05
C VAL A 316 -8.77 -10.24 -25.12
N PHE A 317 -8.39 -11.35 -25.74
CA PHE A 317 -7.44 -11.35 -26.86
C PHE A 317 -8.00 -10.59 -28.07
N THR A 318 -9.30 -10.74 -28.33
CA THR A 318 -10.01 -10.06 -29.42
C THR A 318 -10.10 -8.55 -29.17
N LEU A 319 -10.48 -8.10 -27.97
CA LEU A 319 -10.52 -6.69 -27.58
C LEU A 319 -9.14 -6.01 -27.61
N LEU A 320 -8.10 -6.72 -27.16
CA LEU A 320 -6.71 -6.22 -27.24
C LEU A 320 -6.19 -6.20 -28.68
N LYS A 321 -6.56 -7.19 -29.51
CA LYS A 321 -6.26 -7.19 -30.96
C LYS A 321 -6.99 -6.06 -31.67
N GLU A 322 -8.27 -5.87 -31.45
CA GLU A 322 -9.06 -4.78 -32.04
C GLU A 322 -8.48 -3.43 -31.67
N LYS A 323 -8.18 -3.19 -30.39
CA LYS A 323 -7.53 -1.93 -29.98
C LYS A 323 -6.13 -1.77 -30.57
N ASN A 324 -5.33 -2.84 -30.69
CA ASN A 324 -4.02 -2.80 -31.37
C ASN A 324 -4.14 -2.57 -32.89
N VAL A 325 -5.19 -3.08 -33.53
CA VAL A 325 -5.50 -2.86 -34.95
C VAL A 325 -5.93 -1.41 -35.18
N THR A 326 -6.82 -0.86 -34.35
CA THR A 326 -7.22 0.56 -34.37
C THR A 326 -6.02 1.48 -34.08
N LEU A 327 -5.06 1.05 -33.25
CA LEU A 327 -3.81 1.77 -33.01
C LEU A 327 -2.87 1.75 -34.22
N ASN A 328 -2.79 0.62 -34.94
CA ASN A 328 -1.98 0.50 -36.14
C ASN A 328 -2.59 1.24 -37.34
N SER A 329 -3.92 1.34 -37.43
CA SER A 329 -4.60 2.18 -38.42
C SER A 329 -4.35 3.67 -38.17
N LEU A 330 -4.40 4.12 -36.91
CA LEU A 330 -4.05 5.51 -36.54
C LEU A 330 -2.57 5.85 -36.81
N LYS A 331 -1.65 4.90 -36.57
CA LYS A 331 -0.22 5.05 -36.92
C LYS A 331 0.02 5.11 -38.43
N THR A 332 -0.72 4.32 -39.22
CA THR A 332 -0.60 4.30 -40.69
C THR A 332 -1.23 5.53 -41.35
N GLU A 333 -2.33 6.06 -40.82
CA GLU A 333 -2.87 7.36 -41.23
C GLU A 333 -1.91 8.52 -40.94
N HIS A 334 -1.25 8.50 -39.77
CA HIS A 334 -0.24 9.50 -39.44
C HIS A 334 1.00 9.42 -40.37
N ASN A 335 1.41 8.21 -40.76
CA ASN A 335 2.48 8.01 -41.74
C ASN A 335 2.08 8.41 -43.19
N LYS A 336 0.81 8.27 -43.56
CA LYS A 336 0.28 8.81 -44.84
C LYS A 336 0.26 10.35 -44.84
N GLY A 337 -0.03 10.98 -43.70
CA GLY A 337 0.11 12.43 -43.51
C GLY A 337 1.57 12.93 -43.60
N ARG A 338 2.53 12.10 -43.19
CA ARG A 338 3.97 12.37 -43.27
C ARG A 338 4.51 12.31 -44.71
N LYS A 339 3.96 11.46 -45.58
CA LYS A 339 4.32 11.38 -47.02
C LYS A 339 3.81 12.56 -47.85
N ARG A 340 2.79 13.31 -47.38
CA ARG A 340 2.24 14.49 -48.07
C ARG A 340 2.98 15.81 -47.79
N ARG A 341 4.04 15.81 -46.97
CA ARG A 341 4.85 17.01 -46.67
C ARG A 341 6.34 16.80 -46.97
N LYS A 342 6.67 16.53 -48.24
CA LYS A 342 8.00 16.77 -48.80
C LYS A 342 7.86 17.91 -49.82
N ASN A 343 7.91 19.15 -49.32
CA ASN A 343 8.40 20.33 -50.04
C ASN A 343 8.18 21.57 -49.16
N LYS A 344 9.21 21.92 -48.40
CA LYS A 344 9.63 23.29 -48.05
C LYS A 344 10.87 23.17 -47.16
N GLY A 345 11.98 23.73 -47.63
CA GLY A 345 13.30 23.61 -47.01
C GLY A 345 13.34 24.17 -45.60
N LEU A 346 13.97 23.42 -44.69
CA LEU A 346 14.36 23.82 -43.34
C LEU A 346 15.82 23.46 -43.17
N THR A 347 16.55 24.26 -42.39
CA THR A 347 17.99 24.11 -42.19
C THR A 347 18.32 22.97 -41.19
N TYR A 348 19.56 22.45 -41.24
CA TYR A 348 19.99 21.25 -40.50
C TYR A 348 19.90 21.42 -38.96
N SER A 349 20.18 22.62 -38.45
CA SER A 349 20.02 22.99 -37.04
C SER A 349 18.54 23.01 -36.59
N GLU A 350 17.63 23.42 -37.47
CA GLU A 350 16.18 23.36 -37.22
C GLU A 350 15.62 21.93 -37.27
N MET A 351 16.27 21.03 -38.04
CA MET A 351 15.91 19.60 -38.10
C MET A 351 16.27 18.85 -36.81
N VAL A 352 17.41 19.16 -36.19
CA VAL A 352 17.86 18.53 -34.93
C VAL A 352 16.98 18.98 -33.75
N LEU A 353 16.71 20.29 -33.62
CA LEU A 353 15.80 20.83 -32.58
C LEU A 353 14.34 20.37 -32.74
N LYS A 354 13.85 20.18 -33.98
CA LYS A 354 12.51 19.63 -34.24
C LYS A 354 12.43 18.11 -34.00
N ASN A 355 13.52 17.36 -34.18
CA ASN A 355 13.55 15.93 -33.89
C ASN A 355 13.58 15.67 -32.37
N ASP A 356 14.28 16.47 -31.58
CA ASP A 356 14.28 16.35 -30.12
C ASP A 356 12.93 16.76 -29.51
N LYS A 357 12.31 17.84 -30.01
CA LYS A 357 10.94 18.21 -29.60
C LYS A 357 9.89 17.16 -30.03
N LYS A 358 10.01 16.57 -31.22
CA LYS A 358 9.09 15.51 -31.68
C LYS A 358 9.28 14.18 -30.96
N ASN A 359 10.50 13.81 -30.60
CA ASN A 359 10.76 12.62 -29.78
C ASN A 359 10.23 12.83 -28.35
N ALA A 360 10.37 14.03 -27.79
CA ALA A 360 9.74 14.39 -26.52
C ALA A 360 8.21 14.39 -26.60
N GLU A 361 7.61 14.84 -27.70
CA GLU A 361 6.17 14.75 -27.96
C GLU A 361 5.67 13.32 -28.11
N VAL A 362 6.41 12.44 -28.81
CA VAL A 362 6.08 11.01 -28.96
C VAL A 362 6.17 10.30 -27.61
N ILE A 363 7.21 10.56 -26.81
CA ILE A 363 7.34 10.04 -25.45
C ILE A 363 6.21 10.58 -24.56
N ASN A 364 5.86 11.86 -24.67
CA ASN A 364 4.73 12.44 -23.94
C ASN A 364 3.37 11.88 -24.40
N LEU A 365 3.21 11.58 -25.69
CA LEU A 365 2.02 10.93 -26.24
C LEU A 365 1.92 9.48 -25.78
N GLU A 366 3.02 8.73 -25.76
CA GLU A 366 3.06 7.37 -25.23
C GLU A 366 2.78 7.35 -23.71
N LYS A 367 3.34 8.30 -22.96
CA LYS A 367 3.01 8.51 -21.55
C LYS A 367 1.55 8.88 -21.34
N ARG A 368 0.99 9.79 -22.15
CA ARG A 368 -0.44 10.18 -22.13
C ARG A 368 -1.36 9.02 -22.52
N LEU A 369 -0.98 8.20 -23.49
CA LEU A 369 -1.71 7.00 -23.91
C LEU A 369 -1.67 5.91 -22.83
N ARG A 370 -0.51 5.73 -22.19
CA ARG A 370 -0.36 4.83 -21.04
C ARG A 370 -1.26 5.31 -19.90
N LYS A 371 -1.20 6.61 -19.58
CA LYS A 371 -2.07 7.29 -18.62
C LYS A 371 -3.56 7.18 -18.95
N GLN A 372 -3.96 7.27 -20.22
CA GLN A 372 -5.36 7.04 -20.64
C GLN A 372 -5.80 5.57 -20.49
N LYS A 373 -4.96 4.61 -20.92
CA LYS A 373 -5.25 3.18 -20.74
C LYS A 373 -5.39 2.80 -19.27
N PHE A 374 -4.56 3.39 -18.41
CA PHE A 374 -4.60 3.15 -16.97
C PHE A 374 -5.70 3.93 -16.24
N ARG A 375 -6.00 5.17 -16.63
CA ARG A 375 -7.15 5.94 -16.11
C ARG A 375 -8.48 5.32 -16.52
N ALA A 376 -8.58 4.74 -17.72
CA ALA A 376 -9.76 3.97 -18.12
C ALA A 376 -9.93 2.73 -17.23
N ALA A 377 -8.84 2.01 -16.91
CA ALA A 377 -8.90 0.87 -15.98
C ALA A 377 -9.29 1.28 -14.54
N SER A 378 -8.80 2.42 -14.05
CA SER A 378 -9.12 2.98 -12.72
C SER A 378 -10.53 3.61 -12.65
N ALA A 379 -11.01 4.24 -13.72
CA ALA A 379 -12.37 4.75 -13.84
C ALA A 379 -13.40 3.62 -13.93
N MET A 380 -13.12 2.56 -14.72
CA MET A 380 -13.95 1.35 -14.75
C MET A 380 -14.03 0.69 -13.38
N TYR A 381 -12.92 0.65 -12.62
CA TYR A 381 -12.90 0.18 -11.24
C TYR A 381 -13.79 1.02 -10.30
N SER A 382 -13.75 2.34 -10.44
CA SER A 382 -14.56 3.26 -9.64
C SER A 382 -16.05 3.13 -9.96
N GLU A 383 -16.42 3.08 -11.25
CA GLU A 383 -17.80 2.89 -11.71
C GLU A 383 -18.40 1.57 -11.22
N LEU A 384 -17.69 0.44 -11.39
CA LEU A 384 -18.13 -0.89 -10.93
C LEU A 384 -18.42 -0.95 -9.41
N HIS A 385 -17.71 -0.16 -8.61
CA HIS A 385 -17.89 -0.14 -7.15
C HIS A 385 -18.92 0.90 -6.67
N SER A 386 -19.17 1.97 -7.44
CA SER A 386 -20.28 2.89 -7.18
C SER A 386 -21.65 2.32 -7.60
N SER A 387 -21.71 1.44 -8.60
CA SER A 387 -22.96 0.85 -9.09
C SER A 387 -23.49 -0.30 -8.19
N ASN A 388 -22.62 -0.99 -7.45
CA ASN A 388 -23.03 -2.04 -6.51
C ASN A 388 -23.53 -1.53 -5.15
N GLY A 389 -23.49 -0.21 -4.91
CA GLY A 389 -24.13 0.42 -3.75
C GLY A 389 -25.65 0.61 -3.89
N TYR A 390 -26.21 0.41 -5.09
CA TYR A 390 -27.64 0.65 -5.38
C TYR A 390 -28.45 -0.60 -5.72
N LEU A 391 -27.85 -1.80 -5.75
CA LEU A 391 -28.54 -3.06 -6.07
C LEU A 391 -28.59 -4.06 -4.90
N LYS A 392 -28.88 -3.58 -3.69
CA LYS A 392 -29.42 -4.40 -2.59
C LYS A 392 -30.56 -3.65 -1.92
N ASN A 393 -31.69 -3.56 -2.59
CA ASN A 393 -33.00 -3.24 -2.03
C ASN A 393 -34.10 -3.69 -3.01
N LEU A 394 -34.04 -4.94 -3.43
CA LEU A 394 -35.13 -5.65 -4.11
C LEU A 394 -34.93 -7.11 -3.70
N ASP A 395 -35.48 -7.47 -2.54
CA ASP A 395 -35.96 -8.80 -2.15
C ASP A 395 -36.30 -8.76 -0.65
N SER A 396 -37.41 -8.09 -0.36
CA SER A 396 -38.19 -8.37 0.84
C SER A 396 -39.66 -8.18 0.45
N GLU A 397 -40.19 -9.17 -0.27
CA GLU A 397 -41.64 -9.36 -0.30
C GLU A 397 -42.15 -9.65 1.12
N PRO A 398 -43.35 -9.15 1.46
CA PRO A 398 -43.88 -9.21 2.82
C PRO A 398 -44.32 -10.63 3.14
N MET A 399 -43.89 -11.18 4.28
CA MET A 399 -44.56 -12.36 4.85
C MET A 399 -45.99 -11.95 5.22
N GLU A 400 -46.93 -12.43 4.41
CA GLU A 400 -48.34 -12.47 4.74
C GLU A 400 -48.58 -13.29 6.01
N LYS A 401 -49.51 -12.78 6.79
CA LYS A 401 -50.08 -13.43 7.96
C LYS A 401 -50.99 -14.56 7.48
N GLU A 402 -50.77 -15.78 7.95
CA GLU A 402 -51.85 -16.77 8.05
C GLU A 402 -52.07 -17.13 9.52
N ASN A 403 -53.13 -16.52 10.06
CA ASN A 403 -54.08 -17.15 10.97
C ASN A 403 -54.83 -18.24 10.20
N VAL A 404 -55.35 -19.36 10.70
CA VAL A 404 -55.49 -20.01 12.02
C VAL A 404 -56.08 -21.39 11.66
N GLY A 405 -55.64 -22.49 12.28
CA GLY A 405 -56.28 -23.81 12.14
C GLY A 405 -55.30 -24.95 11.90
#